data_AF-A0A2S8BCJ1-F1
#
_entry.id   AF-A0A2S8BCJ1-F1
#
_cell.length_a   1.000
_cell.length_b   1.000
_cell.length_c   1.000
_cell.angle_alpha   90.00
_cell.angle_beta   90.00
_cell.angle_gamma   90.00
#
_symmetry.space_group_name_H-M   'P 1'
#
loop_
_entity.id
_entity.type
_entity.pdbx_description
1 polymer ?
#
loop_
_entity_poly.entity_id
_entity_poly.type
_entity_poly.pdbx_seq_one_letter_code
_entity_poly.pdbx_strand_id
1 'polypeptide(L)'
;MADLHVAVHAARAVVNDAVAEPTPTSAALARVTASEAFSTVAAEAIQLHGGIAITWESDIQLYFKRAHGSSQLLGPPREHLRRLESEVFSSHAR
;
A
#
# COMPACT_ATOMS: atom_id res chain seq x y z
N MET A 1 -1.32 -6.00 16.28
CA MET A 1 -1.98 -6.81 15.22
C MET A 1 -3.32 -6.25 14.76
N ALA A 2 -4.19 -5.75 15.65
CA ALA A 2 -5.45 -5.13 15.25
C ALA A 2 -5.26 -3.96 14.25
N ASP A 3 -4.29 -3.09 14.50
CA ASP A 3 -4.01 -1.95 13.60
C ASP A 3 -3.57 -2.40 12.20
N LEU A 4 -2.75 -3.46 12.11
CA LEU A 4 -2.33 -4.05 10.84
C LEU A 4 -3.52 -4.64 10.08
N HIS A 5 -4.43 -5.29 10.81
CA HIS A 5 -5.66 -5.80 10.22
C HIS A 5 -6.55 -4.66 9.71
N VAL A 6 -6.70 -3.58 10.48
CA VAL A 6 -7.44 -2.38 10.07
C VAL A 6 -6.82 -1.75 8.83
N ALA A 7 -5.48 -1.63 8.76
CA ALA A 7 -4.78 -1.08 7.60
C ALA A 7 -5.04 -1.90 6.32
N VAL A 8 -4.98 -3.23 6.41
CA VAL A 8 -5.31 -4.12 5.28
C VAL A 8 -6.77 -3.97 4.86
N HIS A 9 -7.70 -3.92 5.81
CA HIS A 9 -9.12 -3.78 5.52
C HIS A 9 -9.46 -2.43 4.90
N ALA A 10 -8.87 -1.34 5.39
CA ALA A 10 -9.04 -0.01 4.82
C ALA A 10 -8.48 0.06 3.39
N ALA A 11 -7.26 -0.45 3.16
CA ALA A 11 -6.69 -0.52 1.82
C ALA A 11 -7.55 -1.35 0.86
N ARG A 12 -8.09 -2.49 1.33
CA ARG A 12 -8.99 -3.34 0.53
C ARG A 12 -10.29 -2.63 0.16
N ALA A 13 -10.89 -1.87 1.09
CA ALA A 13 -12.09 -1.09 0.79
C ALA A 13 -11.83 -0.07 -0.33
N VAL A 14 -10.75 0.71 -0.20
CA VAL A 14 -10.35 1.69 -1.23
C VAL A 14 -10.07 1.03 -2.59
N VAL A 15 -9.42 -0.13 -2.60
CA VAL A 15 -9.17 -0.89 -3.83
C VAL A 15 -10.49 -1.37 -4.46
N ASN A 16 -11.41 -1.90 -3.65
CA ASN A 16 -12.71 -2.35 -4.14
C ASN A 16 -13.52 -1.19 -4.74
N ASP A 17 -13.53 -0.03 -4.09
CA ASP A 17 -14.21 1.17 -4.60
C ASP A 17 -13.60 1.61 -5.94
N ALA A 18 -12.27 1.61 -6.04
CA ALA A 18 -11.57 1.96 -7.28
C ALA A 18 -11.81 0.95 -8.41
N VAL A 19 -12.03 -0.33 -8.11
CA VAL A 19 -12.39 -1.36 -9.09
C VAL A 19 -13.84 -1.19 -9.54
N ALA A 20 -14.76 -0.83 -8.64
CA ALA A 20 -16.16 -0.61 -8.96
C ALA A 20 -16.38 0.64 -9.82
N GLU A 21 -15.64 1.73 -9.53
CA GLU A 21 -15.69 2.98 -10.28
C GLU A 21 -14.27 3.49 -10.62
N PRO A 22 -13.67 2.98 -11.70
CA PRO A 22 -12.29 3.28 -12.04
C PRO A 22 -12.13 4.69 -12.62
N THR A 23 -11.38 5.53 -11.91
CA THR A 23 -10.94 6.85 -12.35
C THR A 23 -9.44 6.99 -12.10
N PRO A 24 -8.73 7.94 -12.74
CA PRO A 24 -7.33 8.20 -12.44
C PRO A 24 -7.07 8.50 -10.95
N THR A 25 -8.01 9.20 -10.29
CA THR A 25 -7.96 9.53 -8.86
C THR A 25 -8.17 8.30 -7.99
N SER A 26 -9.20 7.49 -8.25
CA SER A 26 -9.47 6.28 -7.45
C SER A 26 -8.36 5.24 -7.62
N ALA A 27 -7.80 5.09 -8.83
CA ALA A 27 -6.64 4.23 -9.09
C ALA A 27 -5.38 4.71 -8.35
N ALA A 28 -5.10 6.02 -8.34
CA ALA A 28 -3.97 6.59 -7.61
C ALA A 28 -4.13 6.40 -6.09
N LEU A 29 -5.34 6.62 -5.56
CA LEU A 29 -5.65 6.43 -4.14
C LEU A 29 -5.48 4.96 -3.73
N ALA A 30 -6.08 4.04 -4.49
CA ALA A 30 -5.92 2.60 -4.27
C ALA A 30 -4.46 2.15 -4.32
N ARG A 31 -3.67 2.74 -5.23
CA ARG A 31 -2.25 2.43 -5.35
C ARG A 31 -1.47 2.85 -4.11
N VAL A 32 -1.70 4.07 -3.61
CA VAL A 32 -1.04 4.58 -2.41
C VAL A 32 -1.39 3.71 -1.20
N THR A 33 -2.69 3.53 -0.93
CA THR A 33 -3.15 2.83 0.29
C THR A 33 -2.72 1.36 0.31
N ALA A 34 -2.80 0.65 -0.81
CA ALA A 34 -2.36 -0.74 -0.90
C ALA A 34 -0.85 -0.89 -0.72
N SER A 35 -0.06 0.03 -1.29
CA SER A 35 1.41 -0.01 -1.20
C SER A 35 1.89 0.26 0.23
N GLU A 36 1.30 1.25 0.91
CA GLU A 36 1.63 1.60 2.29
C GLU A 36 1.22 0.49 3.26
N ALA A 37 0.01 -0.06 3.10
CA ALA A 37 -0.46 -1.17 3.92
C ALA A 37 0.43 -2.40 3.77
N PHE A 38 0.78 -2.80 2.54
CA PHE A 38 1.63 -3.97 2.32
C PHE A 38 3.04 -3.78 2.87
N SER A 39 3.64 -2.59 2.68
CA SER A 39 4.96 -2.28 3.22
C SER A 39 4.99 -2.34 4.75
N THR A 40 3.97 -1.76 5.39
CA THR A 40 3.86 -1.75 6.86
C THR A 40 3.68 -3.16 7.41
N VAL A 41 2.72 -3.92 6.87
CA VAL A 41 2.43 -5.28 7.34
C VAL A 41 3.61 -6.21 7.13
N ALA A 42 4.29 -6.13 5.98
CA ALA A 42 5.44 -6.97 5.71
C ALA A 42 6.63 -6.64 6.62
N ALA A 43 6.85 -5.35 6.93
CA ALA A 43 7.90 -4.94 7.87
C ALA A 43 7.61 -5.42 9.31
N GLU A 44 6.37 -5.26 9.77
CA GLU A 44 5.94 -5.74 11.09
C GLU A 44 6.00 -7.26 11.19
N ALA A 45 5.65 -7.98 10.12
CA ALA A 45 5.78 -9.43 10.07
C ALA A 45 7.24 -9.88 10.28
N ILE A 46 8.23 -9.16 9.75
CA ILE A 46 9.65 -9.41 10.02
C ILE A 46 9.95 -9.23 11.51
N GLN A 47 9.52 -8.12 12.11
CA GLN A 47 9.80 -7.83 13.52
C GLN A 47 9.16 -8.84 14.48
N LEU A 48 7.92 -9.25 14.22
CA LEU A 48 7.18 -10.18 15.08
C LEU A 48 7.79 -11.58 15.11
N HIS A 49 8.40 -12.01 14.01
CA HIS A 49 8.98 -13.35 13.90
C HIS A 49 10.49 -13.35 14.21
N GLY A 50 11.14 -12.18 14.21
CA GLY A 50 12.56 -12.06 14.52
C GLY A 50 13.44 -12.77 13.48
N GLY A 51 14.51 -13.43 13.94
CA GLY A 51 15.53 -14.02 13.05
C GLY A 51 14.98 -15.03 12.03
N ILE A 52 13.97 -15.82 12.38
CA ILE A 52 13.39 -16.82 11.45
C ILE A 52 12.74 -16.16 10.23
N ALA A 53 12.32 -14.90 10.34
CA ALA A 53 11.62 -14.19 9.27
C ALA A 53 12.50 -13.94 8.04
N ILE A 54 13.83 -14.00 8.20
CA ILE A 54 14.83 -13.74 7.15
C ILE A 54 15.56 -15.00 6.69
N THR A 55 15.15 -16.19 7.13
CA THR A 55 15.78 -17.46 6.73
C THR A 55 15.00 -18.15 5.60
N TRP A 56 15.44 -19.34 5.19
CA TRP A 56 14.77 -20.13 4.13
C TRP A 56 13.58 -20.94 4.65
N GLU A 57 13.46 -21.07 5.96
CA GLU A 57 12.41 -21.78 6.67
C GLU A 57 11.12 -20.94 6.78
N SER A 58 11.15 -19.67 6.38
CA SER A 58 10.01 -18.76 6.39
C SER A 58 9.88 -17.97 5.09
N ASP A 59 8.65 -17.85 4.61
CA ASP A 59 8.34 -17.05 3.41
C ASP A 59 8.20 -15.55 3.69
N ILE A 60 8.27 -15.10 4.95
CA ILE A 60 8.00 -13.70 5.33
C ILE A 60 8.92 -12.73 4.58
N GLN A 61 10.20 -13.06 4.46
CA GLN A 61 11.16 -12.28 3.67
C GLN A 61 10.80 -12.17 2.18
N LEU A 62 10.08 -13.14 1.60
CA LEU A 62 9.58 -13.02 0.23
C LEU A 62 8.52 -11.91 0.13
N TYR A 63 7.63 -11.79 1.11
CA TYR A 63 6.63 -10.72 1.17
C TYR A 63 7.26 -9.35 1.39
N PHE A 64 8.28 -9.25 2.26
CA PHE A 64 9.01 -7.98 2.45
C PHE A 64 9.69 -7.51 1.17
N LYS A 65 10.40 -8.41 0.48
CA LYS A 65 11.02 -8.10 -0.83
C LYS A 65 9.97 -7.74 -1.88
N ARG A 66 8.82 -8.42 -1.89
CA ARG A 66 7.71 -8.11 -2.81
C ARG A 66 7.10 -6.75 -2.51
N ALA A 67 6.84 -6.40 -1.25
CA ALA A 67 6.32 -5.09 -0.89
C ALA A 67 7.25 -3.97 -1.37
N HIS A 68 8.56 -4.15 -1.15
CA HIS A 68 9.56 -3.22 -1.67
C HIS A 68 9.55 -3.15 -3.20
N GLY A 69 9.64 -4.28 -3.90
CA GLY A 69 9.66 -4.31 -5.37
C GLY A 69 8.38 -3.74 -6.01
N SER A 70 7.21 -4.16 -5.52
CA SER A 70 5.91 -3.67 -5.98
C SER A 70 5.74 -2.17 -5.75
N SER A 71 6.31 -1.60 -4.68
CA SER A 71 6.27 -0.15 -4.44
C SER A 71 6.97 0.66 -5.55
N GLN A 72 7.93 0.07 -6.27
CA GLN A 72 8.69 0.75 -7.32
C GLN A 72 8.07 0.61 -8.72
N LEU A 73 7.23 -0.39 -8.95
CA LEU A 73 6.59 -0.64 -10.25
C LEU A 73 5.42 0.32 -10.48
N LEU A 74 5.10 0.72 -11.72
CA LEU A 74 3.94 1.59 -12.05
C LEU A 74 3.89 2.93 -11.26
N GLY A 75 5.07 3.49 -10.97
CA GLY A 75 5.24 4.77 -10.26
C GLY A 75 5.20 4.61 -8.73
N PRO A 76 6.16 5.20 -7.98
CA PRO A 76 6.23 5.11 -6.53
C PRO A 76 5.04 5.84 -5.86
N PRO A 77 4.60 5.41 -4.65
CA PRO A 77 3.46 6.02 -3.94
C PRO A 77 3.53 7.54 -3.82
N ARG A 78 4.73 8.10 -3.60
CA ARG A 78 4.98 9.55 -3.54
C ARG A 78 4.56 10.31 -4.81
N GLU A 79 4.66 9.69 -5.98
CA GLU A 79 4.22 10.31 -7.24
C GLU A 79 2.70 10.35 -7.34
N HIS A 80 2.04 9.27 -6.92
CA HIS A 80 0.58 9.21 -6.86
C HIS A 80 0.02 10.19 -5.83
N LEU A 81 0.66 10.35 -4.67
CA LEU A 81 0.30 11.36 -3.67
C LEU A 81 0.37 12.78 -4.22
N ARG A 82 1.43 13.14 -4.95
CA ARG A 82 1.54 14.47 -5.60
C ARG A 82 0.44 14.72 -6.63
N ARG A 83 0.01 13.68 -7.36
CA ARG A 83 -1.11 13.80 -8.30
C ARG A 83 -2.42 14.08 -7.55
N LEU A 84 -2.69 13.31 -6.49
CA LEU A 84 -3.89 13.49 -5.66
C LEU A 84 -3.94 14.88 -5.02
N GLU A 85 -2.80 15.40 -4.56
CA GLU A 85 -2.68 16.76 -4.01
C GLU A 85 -3.18 17.81 -5.01
N SER A 86 -2.75 17.74 -6.27
CA SER A 86 -3.19 18.68 -7.31
C SER A 86 -4.69 18.63 -7.59
N GLU A 87 -5.30 17.43 -7.53
CA GLU A 87 -6.74 17.24 -7.73
C GLU A 87 -7.54 17.84 -6.57
N VAL A 88 -7.09 17.64 -5.33
CA VAL A 88 -7.73 18.21 -4.14
C VAL A 88 -7.73 19.74 -4.21
N PHE A 89 -6.60 20.36 -4.52
CA PHE A 89 -6.52 21.82 -4.63
C PHE A 89 -7.33 22.38 -5.82
N SER A 90 -7.36 21.68 -6.95
CA SER A 90 -8.20 22.04 -8.11
C SER A 90 -9.70 21.97 -7.79
N SER A 91 -10.11 21.00 -6.97
CA SER A 91 -11.50 20.84 -6.54
C SER A 91 -11.97 21.94 -5.58
N HIS A 92 -11.07 22.48 -4.74
CA HIS A 92 -11.41 23.51 -3.74
C HIS A 92 -11.29 24.94 -4.27
N ALA A 93 -10.76 25.13 -5.48
CA ALA A 93 -10.66 26.42 -6.15
C ALA A 93 -11.90 26.77 -7.00
N ARG A 94 -12.91 25.89 -7.04
CA ARG A 94 -14.24 26.12 -7.62
C ARG A 94 -15.26 26.36 -6.52
#